data_AF-A0AAV3M3I5-F1
#
_entry.id   AF-A0AAV3M3I5-F1
#
_cell.length_a   1.000
_cell.length_b   1.000
_cell.length_c   1.000
_cell.angle_alpha   90.00
_cell.angle_beta   90.00
_cell.angle_gamma   90.00
#
_symmetry.space_group_name_H-M   'P 1'
#
loop_
_entity.id
_entity.type
_entity.pdbx_description
1 polymer ?
#
loop_
_entity_poly.entity_id
_entity_poly.type
_entity_poly.pdbx_seq_one_letter_code
_entity_poly.pdbx_strand_id
1 'polypeptide(L)'
;MLNDPNVSIQVQSVYIESQSQPEIARFVFAYTICIRNVGRVPIQLMSRYWLITNSDGRKTEVQGEGVVGEQPVILPGKEYRYTSGAILETPMGTMEGYYVMLSDQGNHFHVDIPAFRLAIPTLIN
;
A
#
# COMPACT_ATOMS: atom_id res chain seq x y z
N MET A 1 4.41 -21.58 -14.26
CA MET A 1 4.15 -21.75 -15.70
C MET A 1 4.44 -20.41 -16.40
N LEU A 2 4.58 -20.34 -17.74
CA LEU A 2 5.02 -19.12 -18.45
C LEU A 2 4.05 -17.91 -18.38
N ASN A 3 2.85 -18.10 -17.80
CA ASN A 3 1.76 -17.12 -17.78
C ASN A 3 1.27 -16.74 -16.38
N ASP A 4 1.97 -17.13 -15.30
CA ASP A 4 1.54 -16.73 -13.95
C ASP A 4 1.69 -15.20 -13.80
N PRO A 5 0.69 -14.52 -13.21
CA PRO A 5 0.77 -13.08 -12.98
C PRO A 5 1.96 -12.78 -12.07
N ASN A 6 2.76 -11.79 -12.47
CA ASN A 6 3.93 -11.36 -11.72
C ASN A 6 3.85 -9.85 -11.51
N VAL A 7 3.79 -9.44 -10.25
CA VAL A 7 3.51 -8.07 -9.84
C VAL A 7 4.57 -7.63 -8.86
N SER A 8 5.17 -6.47 -9.13
CA SER A 8 6.12 -5.83 -8.23
C SER A 8 5.47 -4.65 -7.55
N ILE A 9 5.57 -4.62 -6.21
CA ILE A 9 5.10 -3.51 -5.38
C ILE A 9 6.30 -2.74 -4.86
N GLN A 10 6.29 -1.42 -5.07
CA GLN A 10 7.25 -0.50 -4.46
C GLN A 10 6.50 0.54 -3.64
N VAL A 11 7.02 0.85 -2.47
CA VAL A 11 6.39 1.80 -1.54
C VAL A 11 7.40 2.85 -1.11
N GLN A 12 6.94 4.09 -1.05
CA GLN A 12 7.64 5.22 -0.43
C GLN A 12 6.69 5.88 0.57
N SER A 13 7.19 6.21 1.75
CA SER A 13 6.42 6.91 2.78
C SER A 13 7.15 8.19 3.21
N VAL A 14 6.38 9.18 3.64
CA VAL A 14 6.89 10.46 4.14
C VAL A 14 5.99 10.99 5.24
N TYR A 15 6.62 11.53 6.28
CA TYR A 15 5.94 12.25 7.36
C TYR A 15 5.53 13.64 6.90
N ILE A 16 4.28 14.04 7.15
CA ILE A 16 3.73 15.35 6.77
C ILE A 16 3.62 16.21 8.04
N GLU A 17 4.71 16.92 8.36
CA GLU A 17 4.82 17.77 9.55
C GLU A 17 3.70 18.81 9.63
N SER A 18 3.40 19.49 8.51
CA SER A 18 2.39 20.54 8.45
C SER A 18 0.95 20.08 8.72
N GLN A 19 0.67 18.77 8.67
CA GLN A 19 -0.65 18.19 8.96
C GLN A 19 -0.69 17.39 10.28
N SER A 20 0.46 17.30 10.95
CA SER A 20 0.63 16.54 12.18
C SER A 20 0.55 17.45 13.40
N GLN A 21 0.10 16.88 14.50
CA GLN A 21 -0.02 17.54 15.81
C GLN A 21 0.48 16.56 16.89
N PRO A 22 1.81 16.42 17.06
CA PRO A 22 2.40 15.48 18.02
C PRO A 22 1.90 15.63 19.45
N GLU A 23 1.54 16.85 19.86
CA GLU A 23 1.00 17.21 21.17
C GLU A 23 -0.33 16.54 21.52
N ILE A 24 -1.10 16.14 20.51
CA ILE A 24 -2.34 15.35 20.66
C ILE A 24 -2.21 13.95 20.06
N ALA A 25 -0.98 13.44 19.92
CA ALA A 25 -0.69 12.13 19.36
C ALA A 25 -1.30 11.93 17.95
N ARG A 26 -1.13 12.91 17.06
CA ARG A 26 -1.60 12.84 15.67
C ARG A 26 -0.42 12.96 14.72
N PHE A 27 -0.03 11.86 14.09
CA PHE A 27 1.08 11.81 13.12
C PHE A 27 0.55 11.44 11.74
N VAL A 28 0.65 12.36 10.79
CA VAL A 28 0.16 12.19 9.42
C VAL A 28 1.30 11.76 8.52
N PHE A 29 1.08 10.69 7.77
CA PHE A 29 2.00 10.17 6.77
C PHE A 29 1.32 10.12 5.42
N ALA A 30 2.05 10.47 4.37
CA ALA A 30 1.69 10.13 3.00
C ALA A 30 2.49 8.91 2.57
N TYR A 31 1.88 8.06 1.75
CA TYR A 31 2.59 6.96 1.11
C TYR A 31 2.22 6.89 -0.36
N THR A 32 3.23 6.66 -1.21
CA THR A 32 3.09 6.43 -2.64
C THR A 32 3.40 4.98 -2.93
N ILE A 33 2.48 4.30 -3.60
CA ILE A 33 2.66 2.91 -4.04
C ILE A 33 2.74 2.87 -5.56
N CYS A 34 3.73 2.15 -6.06
CA CYS A 34 3.85 1.77 -7.45
C CYS A 34 3.54 0.28 -7.60
N ILE A 35 2.51 -0.03 -8.38
CA ILE A 35 2.11 -1.38 -8.73
C ILE A 35 2.55 -1.61 -10.17
N ARG A 36 3.55 -2.47 -10.38
CA ARG A 36 4.08 -2.76 -11.71
C ARG A 36 3.73 -4.19 -12.12
N ASN A 37 3.07 -4.33 -13.26
CA ASN A 37 2.85 -5.62 -13.88
C ASN A 37 4.12 -6.02 -14.65
N VAL A 38 4.90 -6.93 -14.07
CA VAL A 38 6.10 -7.52 -14.70
C VAL A 38 5.79 -8.87 -15.36
N GLY A 39 4.52 -9.29 -15.34
CA GLY A 39 4.01 -10.45 -16.07
C GLY A 39 3.77 -10.15 -17.55
N ARG A 40 3.14 -11.13 -18.22
CA ARG A 40 2.90 -11.10 -19.67
C ARG A 40 1.45 -10.87 -20.06
N VAL A 41 0.53 -10.89 -19.08
CA VAL A 41 -0.90 -10.71 -19.28
C VAL A 41 -1.42 -9.51 -18.47
N PRO A 42 -2.50 -8.82 -18.91
CA PRO A 42 -3.13 -7.77 -18.12
C PRO A 42 -3.61 -8.29 -16.76
N ILE A 43 -3.63 -7.39 -15.77
CA ILE A 43 -4.19 -7.64 -14.44
C ILE A 43 -5.04 -6.44 -14.02
N GLN A 44 -6.01 -6.65 -13.15
CA GLN A 44 -6.82 -5.56 -12.59
C GLN A 44 -6.80 -5.61 -11.07
N LEU A 45 -6.63 -4.45 -10.42
CA LEU A 45 -6.78 -4.34 -8.97
C LEU A 45 -8.26 -4.23 -8.62
N MET A 46 -8.73 -5.12 -7.75
CA MET A 46 -10.15 -5.18 -7.35
C MET A 46 -10.37 -4.60 -5.96
N SER A 47 -9.54 -4.98 -4.99
CA SER A 47 -9.67 -4.52 -3.60
C SER A 47 -8.32 -4.57 -2.87
N ARG A 48 -8.30 -3.99 -1.68
CA ARG A 48 -7.11 -3.92 -0.82
C ARG A 48 -7.45 -4.33 0.60
N TYR A 49 -6.47 -4.92 1.27
CA TYR A 49 -6.40 -5.13 2.70
C TYR A 49 -5.15 -4.44 3.24
N TRP A 50 -5.28 -3.77 4.38
CA TRP A 50 -4.19 -3.17 5.13
C TRP A 50 -4.25 -3.62 6.58
N LEU A 51 -3.10 -4.02 7.11
CA LEU A 51 -2.81 -4.11 8.52
C LEU A 51 -1.86 -2.97 8.90
N ILE A 52 -2.32 -2.10 9.80
CA ILE A 52 -1.57 -0.95 10.31
C ILE A 52 -1.21 -1.26 11.76
N THR A 53 0.09 -1.26 12.09
CA THR A 53 0.58 -1.52 13.45
C THR A 53 1.32 -0.30 13.98
N ASN A 54 0.78 0.32 15.04
CA ASN A 54 1.43 1.39 15.78
C ASN A 54 2.68 0.88 16.53
N SER A 55 3.59 1.77 16.94
CA SER A 55 4.79 1.37 17.69
C SER A 55 4.52 0.76 19.06
N ASP A 56 3.35 1.02 19.63
CA ASP A 56 2.86 0.43 20.89
C ASP A 56 2.25 -0.97 20.70
N GLY A 57 2.22 -1.47 19.46
CA GLY A 57 1.66 -2.79 19.10
C GLY A 57 0.17 -2.78 18.79
N ARG A 58 -0.53 -1.65 18.90
CA ARG A 58 -1.95 -1.56 18.52
C ARG A 58 -2.11 -1.76 17.01
N LYS A 59 -3.05 -2.63 16.63
CA LYS A 59 -3.33 -3.01 15.23
C LYS A 59 -4.67 -2.46 14.77
N THR A 60 -4.72 -1.97 13.53
CA THR A 60 -5.93 -1.54 12.84
C THR A 60 -5.99 -2.19 11.46
N GLU A 61 -7.13 -2.76 11.12
CA GLU A 61 -7.36 -3.36 9.80
C GLU A 61 -8.23 -2.44 8.95
N VAL A 62 -7.84 -2.25 7.69
CA VAL A 62 -8.60 -1.44 6.72
C VAL A 62 -8.77 -2.24 5.46
N GLN A 63 -10.01 -2.37 5.00
CA GLN A 63 -10.36 -3.07 3.77
C GLN A 63 -11.25 -2.20 2.90
N GLY A 64 -11.18 -2.38 1.59
CA GLY A 64 -12.07 -1.68 0.67
C GLY A 64 -11.80 -1.99 -0.78
N GLU A 65 -12.77 -1.63 -1.62
CA GLU A 65 -12.65 -1.76 -3.08
C GLU A 65 -11.64 -0.76 -3.64
N GLY A 66 -10.91 -1.23 -4.65
CA GLY A 66 -9.97 -0.43 -5.41
C GLY A 66 -8.85 0.18 -4.58
N VAL A 67 -8.26 1.22 -5.13
CA VAL A 67 -7.33 2.16 -4.48
C VAL A 67 -7.74 3.55 -4.92
N VAL A 68 -7.78 4.52 -3.98
CA VAL A 68 -8.17 5.92 -4.25
C VAL A 68 -9.46 6.11 -5.06
N GLY A 69 -10.40 5.16 -4.98
CA GLY A 69 -11.67 5.17 -5.73
C GLY A 69 -11.61 4.51 -7.11
N GLU A 70 -10.49 3.89 -7.49
CA GLU A 70 -10.26 3.28 -8.79
C GLU A 70 -9.93 1.78 -8.70
N GLN A 71 -10.29 1.03 -9.73
CA GLN A 71 -9.91 -0.38 -9.94
C GLN A 71 -9.06 -0.50 -11.21
N PRO A 72 -7.79 -0.07 -11.18
CA PRO A 72 -6.98 0.08 -12.39
C PRO A 72 -6.67 -1.24 -13.06
N VAL A 73 -6.76 -1.25 -14.39
CA VAL A 73 -6.20 -2.31 -15.25
C VAL A 73 -4.75 -1.96 -15.59
N ILE A 74 -3.83 -2.86 -15.28
CA ILE A 74 -2.39 -2.67 -15.47
C ILE A 74 -1.91 -3.64 -16.56
N LEU A 75 -1.59 -3.09 -17.72
CA LEU A 75 -1.09 -3.85 -18.86
C LEU A 75 0.33 -4.39 -18.61
N PRO A 76 0.75 -5.45 -19.33
CA PRO A 76 2.12 -5.98 -19.24
C PRO A 76 3.19 -4.90 -19.41
N GLY A 77 4.16 -4.89 -18.49
CA GLY A 77 5.26 -3.91 -18.48
C GLY A 77 4.86 -2.49 -18.05
N LYS A 78 3.58 -2.24 -17.77
CA LYS A 78 3.07 -0.95 -17.27
C LYS A 78 2.97 -0.95 -15.75
N GLU A 79 2.77 0.25 -15.22
CA GLU A 79 2.65 0.51 -13.81
C GLU A 79 1.50 1.48 -13.53
N TYR A 80 0.94 1.35 -12.34
CA TYR A 80 -0.02 2.28 -11.78
C TYR A 80 0.56 2.83 -10.47
N ARG A 81 0.53 4.16 -10.32
CA ARG A 81 1.05 4.86 -9.14
C ARG A 81 -0.05 5.67 -8.50
N TYR A 82 -0.16 5.57 -7.18
CA TYR A 82 -1.07 6.40 -6.41
C TYR A 82 -0.46 6.82 -5.08
N THR A 83 -0.93 7.95 -4.55
CA THR A 83 -0.57 8.44 -3.21
C THR A 83 -1.81 8.45 -2.34
N SER A 84 -1.67 8.00 -1.09
CA SER A 84 -2.71 8.09 -0.08
C SER A 84 -2.10 8.46 1.27
N GLY A 85 -2.92 8.52 2.33
CA GLY A 85 -2.52 8.97 3.65
C GLY A 85 -2.89 7.98 4.75
N ALA A 86 -2.07 7.94 5.79
CA ALA A 86 -2.33 7.23 7.03
C ALA A 86 -2.11 8.17 8.22
N ILE A 87 -2.88 7.97 9.29
CA ILE A 87 -2.77 8.72 10.53
C ILE A 87 -2.46 7.73 11.63
N LEU A 88 -1.34 7.92 12.32
CA LEU A 88 -0.96 7.11 13.47
C LEU A 88 -1.08 7.92 14.77
N GLU A 89 -1.30 7.20 15.85
CA GLU A 89 -1.27 7.72 17.23
C GLU A 89 0.15 7.73 17.81
N THR A 90 1.13 7.23 17.05
CA THR A 90 2.53 7.07 17.45
C THR A 90 3.46 7.67 16.39
N PRO A 91 4.67 8.13 16.78
CA PRO A 91 5.61 8.77 15.84
C PRO A 91 6.22 7.79 14.84
N MET A 92 5.99 6.48 15.02
CA MET A 92 6.32 5.47 14.06
C MET A 92 5.33 4.29 14.10
N GLY A 93 5.28 3.54 13.01
CA GLY A 93 4.53 2.31 12.89
C GLY A 93 4.90 1.57 11.62
N THR A 94 4.13 0.54 11.31
CA THR A 94 4.27 -0.25 10.09
C THR A 94 2.93 -0.42 9.40
N MET A 95 2.98 -0.57 8.09
CA MET A 95 1.85 -0.98 7.27
C MET A 95 2.26 -2.16 6.41
N GLU A 96 1.39 -3.15 6.31
CA GLU A 96 1.52 -4.31 5.43
C GLU A 96 0.13 -4.75 4.96
N GLY A 97 0.05 -5.63 3.98
CA GLY A 97 -1.24 -6.12 3.52
C GLY A 97 -1.16 -6.81 2.17
N TYR A 98 -2.26 -6.77 1.43
CA TYR A 98 -2.30 -7.36 0.10
C TYR A 98 -3.37 -6.68 -0.77
N TYR A 99 -3.19 -6.78 -2.08
CA TYR A 99 -4.23 -6.52 -3.07
C TYR A 99 -4.89 -7.81 -3.50
N VAL A 100 -6.20 -7.75 -3.72
CA VAL A 100 -6.91 -8.76 -4.50
C VAL A 100 -6.91 -8.29 -5.95
N MET A 101 -6.32 -9.09 -6.82
CA MET A 101 -6.18 -8.83 -8.23
C MET A 101 -7.05 -9.81 -9.03
N LEU A 102 -7.45 -9.40 -10.23
CA LEU A 102 -8.10 -10.23 -11.24
C LEU A 102 -7.12 -10.43 -12.42
N SER A 103 -6.93 -11.68 -12.83
CA SER A 103 -6.15 -12.04 -14.01
C SER A 103 -6.98 -11.91 -15.30
N ASP A 104 -6.32 -11.96 -16.46
CA ASP A 104 -6.97 -11.99 -17.77
C ASP A 104 -7.92 -13.19 -17.97
N GLN A 105 -7.70 -14.28 -17.22
CA GLN A 105 -8.55 -15.46 -17.20
C GLN A 105 -9.75 -15.35 -16.25
N GLY A 106 -9.90 -14.22 -15.55
CA GLY A 106 -10.97 -14.03 -14.57
C GLY A 106 -10.71 -14.69 -13.20
N ASN A 107 -9.52 -15.24 -12.97
CA ASN A 107 -9.14 -15.79 -11.66
C ASN A 107 -8.66 -14.69 -10.73
N HIS A 108 -9.11 -14.74 -9.47
CA HIS A 108 -8.61 -13.88 -8.41
C HIS A 108 -7.28 -14.40 -7.83
N PHE A 109 -6.37 -13.49 -7.50
CA PHE A 109 -5.13 -13.81 -6.82
C PHE A 109 -4.69 -12.68 -5.89
N HIS A 110 -3.84 -13.00 -4.91
CA HIS A 110 -3.30 -12.01 -3.97
C HIS A 110 -1.92 -11.52 -4.42
N VAL A 111 -1.67 -10.24 -4.19
CA VAL A 111 -0.35 -9.63 -4.31
C VAL A 111 -0.01 -8.98 -2.98
N ASP A 112 0.98 -9.52 -2.30
CA ASP A 112 1.41 -9.00 -1.01
C ASP A 112 2.03 -7.61 -1.15
N ILE A 113 1.71 -6.76 -0.19
CA ILE A 113 2.36 -5.48 0.02
C ILE A 113 3.37 -5.69 1.14
N PRO A 114 4.68 -5.61 0.86
CA PRO A 114 5.69 -5.84 1.88
C PRO A 114 5.55 -4.82 3.02
N ALA A 115 5.82 -5.25 4.24
CA ALA A 115 5.81 -4.36 5.39
C ALA A 115 6.74 -3.16 5.18
N PHE A 116 6.22 -1.95 5.33
CA PHE A 116 6.99 -0.73 5.26
C PHE A 116 6.76 0.14 6.50
N ARG A 117 7.78 0.94 6.83
CA ARG A 117 7.74 1.82 7.99
C ARG A 117 7.07 3.15 7.65
N LEU A 118 6.28 3.63 8.60
CA LEU A 118 5.87 5.02 8.70
C LEU A 118 6.64 5.58 9.89
N ALA A 119 7.54 6.53 9.67
CA ALA A 119 8.35 7.08 10.75
C ALA A 119 8.74 8.52 10.46
N ILE A 120 8.83 9.33 11.52
CA ILE A 120 9.46 10.66 11.44
C ILE A 120 10.92 10.46 11.02
N PRO A 121 11.48 11.27 10.09
CA PRO A 121 12.82 11.06 9.54
C PRO A 121 13.93 10.91 10.59
N THR A 122 13.83 11.65 11.71
CA THR A 122 14.81 11.60 12.81
C THR A 122 14.83 10.29 13.59
N LEU A 123 13.86 9.38 13.35
CA LEU A 123 13.74 8.08 13.99
C LEU A 123 14.17 6.92 13.07
N ILE A 124 14.61 7.22 11.84
CA ILE A 124 15.12 6.24 10.88
C ILE A 124 16.65 6.32 10.91
N ASN A 125 17.26 5.52 11.79
CA ASN A 125 18.72 5.27 11.78
C ASN A 125 19.05 3.99 11.01
#